data_AF-A0A0C9X9Z8-F1
#
_entry.id   AF-A0A0C9X9Z8-F1
#
_cell.length_a   1.000
_cell.length_b   1.000
_cell.length_c   1.000
_cell.angle_alpha   90.00
_cell.angle_beta   90.00
_cell.angle_gamma   90.00
#
_symmetry.space_group_name_H-M   'P 1'
#
loop_
_entity.id
_entity.type
_entity.pdbx_description
1 polymer ?
#
loop_
_entity_poly.entity_id
_entity_poly.type
_entity_poly.pdbx_seq_one_letter_code
_entity_poly.pdbx_strand_id
1 'polypeptide(L)'
;MSQQTPAFAYPVYAPSPDTQQTALASSSSSAPQTQSRQAAEDARKDRTLAEFMLMLDDYEPLIPNEVTDYYLQRVGFECEDVRLKRLLSLAAQKFVSDIASDAYQHARIRTNAAGGRVRVNQPFSGPGSAKDKTRTTLTMDDLSSALAEYGINCRKPEYYM
;
A
#
# COMPACT_ATOMS: atom_id res chain seq x y z
N MET A 1 -17.73 47.21 29.15
CA MET A 1 -17.79 46.19 30.22
C MET A 1 -16.55 45.31 30.07
N SER A 2 -15.58 45.61 30.91
CA SER A 2 -14.22 45.07 30.97
C SER A 2 -14.17 43.85 31.89
N GLN A 3 -13.65 42.73 31.40
CA GLN A 3 -13.25 41.54 32.19
C GLN A 3 -11.71 41.52 32.18
N GLN A 4 -11.00 41.92 33.24
CA GLN A 4 -10.71 41.21 34.49
C GLN A 4 -9.87 39.93 34.27
N THR A 5 -8.55 40.13 34.18
CA THR A 5 -7.53 39.18 34.66
C THR A 5 -7.41 39.28 36.19
N PRO A 6 -6.96 38.22 36.87
CA PRO A 6 -6.21 38.38 38.11
C PRO A 6 -4.77 37.90 37.93
N ALA A 7 -3.84 38.86 38.05
CA ALA A 7 -2.43 38.62 38.29
C ALA A 7 -2.22 38.36 39.79
N PHE A 8 -1.42 37.35 40.14
CA PHE A 8 -0.81 37.23 41.45
C PHE A 8 0.71 37.25 41.31
N ALA A 9 1.32 38.09 42.15
CA ALA A 9 2.70 38.50 42.17
C ALA A 9 3.61 37.51 42.89
N TYR A 10 4.88 37.43 42.49
CA TYR A 10 6.02 36.97 43.30
C TYR A 10 7.32 37.66 42.85
N PRO A 11 8.37 37.68 43.71
CA PRO A 11 8.96 38.93 44.18
C PRO A 11 10.23 39.36 43.44
N VAL A 12 10.51 40.65 43.62
CA VAL A 12 11.71 41.39 43.21
C VAL A 12 12.93 40.91 43.99
N TYR A 13 14.04 40.60 43.29
CA TYR A 13 15.37 40.55 43.87
C TYR A 13 16.27 41.55 43.11
N ALA A 14 16.91 42.44 43.87
CA ALA A 14 17.80 43.49 43.38
C ALA A 14 19.20 42.90 43.04
N PRO A 15 19.96 43.49 42.10
CA PRO A 15 21.26 42.96 41.71
C PRO A 15 22.39 43.53 42.58
N SER A 16 23.36 42.69 42.92
CA SER A 16 24.70 43.11 43.35
C SER A 16 25.71 42.66 42.28
N PRO A 17 26.66 43.51 41.85
CA PRO A 17 27.67 43.14 40.88
C PRO A 17 28.94 42.65 41.57
N ASP A 18 29.54 41.55 41.11
CA ASP A 18 31.00 41.38 41.16
C ASP A 18 31.53 40.40 40.10
N THR A 19 32.11 41.04 39.09
CA THR A 19 33.28 40.78 38.24
C THR A 19 34.05 39.43 38.27
N GLN A 20 34.15 38.86 37.05
CA GLN A 20 35.25 38.06 36.43
C GLN A 20 35.63 36.66 36.95
N GLN A 21 35.35 35.62 36.13
CA GLN A 21 36.41 34.69 35.68
C GLN A 21 36.03 33.89 34.40
N THR A 22 36.82 34.14 33.35
CA THR A 22 37.33 33.23 32.28
C THR A 22 36.39 32.38 31.41
N ALA A 23 36.50 32.63 30.10
CA ALA A 23 36.00 31.82 28.99
C ALA A 23 36.62 30.40 28.95
N LEU A 24 35.81 29.40 28.59
CA LEU A 24 36.13 28.45 27.53
C LEU A 24 34.86 27.71 27.06
N ALA A 25 34.77 27.54 25.74
CA ALA A 25 33.61 27.11 24.98
C ALA A 25 32.98 25.78 25.44
N SER A 26 31.66 25.81 25.71
CA SER A 26 30.81 24.62 25.72
C SER A 26 30.46 24.27 24.28
N SER A 27 31.07 23.19 23.81
CA SER A 27 30.77 22.51 22.56
C SER A 27 29.28 22.16 22.47
N SER A 28 28.55 22.85 21.61
CA SER A 28 27.26 22.41 21.10
C SER A 28 27.47 21.18 20.20
N SER A 29 27.54 20.00 20.80
CA SER A 29 27.44 18.72 20.10
C SER A 29 25.99 18.46 19.68
N SER A 30 25.56 19.15 18.62
CA SER A 30 24.40 18.73 17.85
C SER A 30 24.79 17.50 17.02
N ALA A 31 24.52 16.31 17.54
CA ALA A 31 24.59 15.03 16.82
C ALA A 31 23.16 14.41 16.75
N PRO A 32 22.90 13.38 15.91
CA PRO A 32 21.86 13.38 14.89
C PRO A 32 20.55 12.70 15.34
N GLN A 33 19.50 13.48 15.65
CA GLN A 33 18.19 12.92 16.08
C GLN A 33 17.42 12.18 14.97
N THR A 34 17.85 12.21 13.72
CA THR A 34 17.18 11.53 12.60
C THR A 34 17.47 10.02 12.54
N GLN A 35 18.64 9.56 12.98
CA GLN A 35 19.04 8.15 12.89
C GLN A 35 18.32 7.26 13.92
N SER A 36 18.00 7.77 15.11
CA SER A 36 17.32 6.99 16.16
C SER A 36 15.83 6.75 15.87
N ARG A 37 15.16 7.68 15.18
CA ARG A 37 13.76 7.51 14.75
C ARG A 37 13.60 6.43 13.70
N GLN A 38 14.45 6.44 12.67
CA GLN A 38 14.43 5.42 11.61
C GLN A 38 14.72 4.02 12.18
N ALA A 39 15.71 3.89 13.07
CA ALA A 39 16.02 2.62 13.73
C ALA A 39 14.85 2.09 14.58
N ALA A 40 14.12 2.97 15.27
CA ALA A 40 12.93 2.58 16.04
C ALA A 40 11.75 2.15 15.15
N GLU A 41 11.59 2.77 13.98
CA GLU A 41 10.58 2.39 12.99
C GLU A 41 10.90 1.03 12.37
N ASP A 42 12.15 0.78 12.00
CA ASP A 42 12.57 -0.50 11.41
C ASP A 42 12.50 -1.63 12.44
N ALA A 43 12.90 -1.40 13.69
CA ALA A 43 12.71 -2.38 14.77
C ALA A 43 11.22 -2.69 15.02
N ARG A 44 10.33 -1.70 14.83
CA ARG A 44 8.89 -1.92 14.92
C ARG A 44 8.39 -2.76 13.74
N LYS A 45 8.87 -2.51 12.51
CA LYS A 45 8.56 -3.31 11.31
C LYS A 45 9.08 -4.74 11.46
N ASP A 46 10.29 -4.95 11.95
CA ASP A 46 10.87 -6.27 12.17
C ASP A 46 10.05 -7.07 13.18
N ARG A 47 9.59 -6.42 14.27
CA ARG A 47 8.67 -7.06 15.21
C ARG A 47 7.36 -7.46 14.55
N THR A 48 6.80 -6.61 13.68
CA THR A 48 5.57 -6.95 12.93
C THR A 48 5.80 -8.06 11.91
N LEU A 49 6.98 -8.15 11.29
CA LEU A 49 7.30 -9.21 10.34
C LEU A 49 7.49 -10.55 11.05
N ALA A 50 8.18 -10.57 12.18
CA ALA A 50 8.32 -11.78 12.99
C ALA A 50 6.95 -12.30 13.45
N GLU A 51 6.07 -11.42 13.92
CA GLU A 51 4.68 -11.76 14.26
C GLU A 51 3.90 -12.27 13.04
N PHE A 52 4.09 -11.64 11.88
CA PHE A 52 3.47 -12.09 10.63
C PHE A 52 3.96 -13.48 10.20
N MET A 53 5.26 -13.75 10.30
CA MET A 53 5.83 -15.06 9.98
C MET A 53 5.29 -16.16 10.89
N LEU A 54 5.05 -15.86 12.18
CA LEU A 54 4.40 -16.80 13.10
C LEU A 54 2.94 -17.07 12.70
N MET A 55 2.20 -16.06 12.22
CA MET A 55 0.83 -16.28 11.72
C MET A 55 0.78 -17.17 10.47
N LEU A 56 1.87 -17.25 9.70
CA LEU A 56 1.96 -18.10 8.50
C LEU A 56 2.14 -19.59 8.83
N ASP A 57 2.45 -19.98 10.07
CA ASP A 57 2.55 -21.38 10.48
C ASP A 57 1.20 -22.11 10.43
N ASP A 58 0.10 -21.38 10.65
CA ASP A 58 -1.26 -21.95 10.65
C ASP A 58 -2.07 -21.58 9.41
N TYR A 59 -1.54 -20.72 8.53
CA TYR A 59 -2.23 -20.27 7.32
C TYR A 59 -1.90 -21.18 6.13
N GLU A 60 -2.94 -21.60 5.39
CA GLU A 60 -2.80 -22.35 4.14
C GLU A 60 -3.20 -21.46 2.94
N PRO A 61 -2.24 -20.96 2.15
CA PRO A 61 -2.54 -20.10 1.01
C PRO A 61 -3.29 -20.83 -0.12
N LEU A 62 -3.98 -20.08 -0.98
CA LEU A 62 -4.69 -20.63 -2.14
C LEU A 62 -3.77 -21.39 -3.13
N ILE A 63 -2.53 -20.93 -3.29
CA ILE A 63 -1.48 -21.59 -4.09
C ILE A 63 -0.85 -22.69 -3.22
N PRO A 64 -0.92 -23.97 -3.64
CA PRO A 64 -0.31 -25.08 -2.91
C PRO A 64 1.21 -24.99 -2.85
N ASN A 65 1.80 -25.62 -1.82
CA ASN A 65 3.25 -25.59 -1.59
C ASN A 65 4.04 -26.18 -2.75
N GLU A 66 3.53 -27.22 -3.41
CA GLU A 66 4.20 -27.92 -4.51
C GLU A 66 4.39 -27.00 -5.72
N VAL A 67 3.42 -26.11 -5.97
CA VAL A 67 3.51 -25.12 -7.04
C VAL A 67 4.61 -24.11 -6.72
N THR A 68 4.65 -23.64 -5.48
CA THR A 68 5.68 -22.70 -5.03
C THR A 68 7.07 -23.34 -5.08
N ASP A 69 7.20 -24.59 -4.64
CA ASP A 69 8.46 -25.34 -4.71
C ASP A 69 8.95 -25.53 -6.14
N TYR A 70 8.05 -25.84 -7.08
CA TYR A 70 8.41 -25.92 -8.50
C TYR A 70 8.99 -24.59 -9.02
N TYR A 71 8.36 -23.46 -8.72
CA TYR A 71 8.87 -22.16 -9.16
C TYR A 71 10.15 -21.73 -8.46
N LEU A 72 10.33 -22.09 -7.18
CA LEU A 72 11.56 -21.85 -6.42
C LEU A 72 12.74 -22.64 -7.00
N GLN A 73 12.55 -23.93 -7.27
CA GLN A 73 13.56 -24.77 -7.94
C GLN A 73 13.91 -24.24 -9.33
N ARG A 74 12.91 -23.77 -10.09
CA ARG A 74 13.11 -23.20 -11.42
C ARG A 74 14.01 -21.96 -11.41
N VAL A 75 13.96 -21.14 -10.35
CA VAL A 75 14.84 -19.98 -10.19
C VAL A 75 16.18 -20.33 -9.50
N GLY A 76 16.38 -21.60 -9.12
CA GLY A 76 17.58 -22.06 -8.42
C GLY A 76 17.63 -21.70 -6.94
N PHE A 77 16.47 -21.48 -6.30
CA PHE A 77 16.38 -21.21 -4.87
C PHE A 77 15.71 -22.40 -4.17
N GLU A 78 16.39 -22.97 -3.19
CA GLU A 78 15.84 -24.03 -2.35
C GLU A 78 15.61 -23.49 -0.94
N CYS A 79 14.43 -23.74 -0.39
CA CYS A 79 14.03 -23.26 0.92
C CYS A 79 13.32 -24.37 1.67
N GLU A 80 13.79 -24.69 2.87
CA GLU A 80 13.17 -25.69 3.74
C GLU A 80 12.09 -25.08 4.64
N ASP A 81 12.14 -23.77 4.90
CA ASP A 81 11.16 -23.09 5.76
C ASP A 81 9.80 -22.93 5.05
N VAL A 82 8.81 -23.67 5.54
CA VAL A 82 7.44 -23.65 5.03
C VAL A 82 6.81 -22.26 5.12
N ARG A 83 7.16 -21.46 6.11
CA ARG A 83 6.63 -20.09 6.28
C ARG A 83 7.09 -19.19 5.15
N LEU A 84 8.32 -19.34 4.68
CA LEU A 84 8.83 -18.56 3.54
C LEU A 84 8.12 -18.96 2.24
N LYS A 85 7.84 -20.25 2.04
CA LYS A 85 7.03 -20.73 0.90
C LYS A 85 5.63 -20.12 0.94
N ARG A 86 5.00 -20.10 2.12
CA ARG A 86 3.66 -19.52 2.33
C ARG A 86 3.65 -18.01 2.18
N LEU A 87 4.67 -17.31 2.68
CA LEU A 87 4.87 -15.88 2.49
C LEU A 87 4.92 -15.52 1.01
N LEU A 88 5.75 -16.22 0.23
CA LEU A 88 5.88 -15.99 -1.20
C LEU A 88 4.56 -16.26 -1.93
N SER A 89 3.87 -17.34 -1.55
CA SER A 89 2.57 -17.71 -2.10
C SER A 89 1.51 -16.64 -1.83
N LEU A 90 1.47 -16.10 -0.61
CA LEU A 90 0.55 -15.04 -0.21
C LEU A 90 0.88 -13.71 -0.90
N ALA A 91 2.16 -13.37 -1.03
CA ALA A 91 2.60 -12.20 -1.78
C ALA A 91 2.18 -12.26 -3.25
N ALA A 92 2.35 -13.42 -3.90
CA ALA A 92 1.89 -13.63 -5.28
C ALA A 92 0.36 -13.54 -5.42
N GLN A 93 -0.38 -14.13 -4.48
CA GLN A 93 -1.85 -14.02 -4.44
C GLN A 93 -2.31 -12.58 -4.29
N LYS A 94 -1.71 -11.85 -3.35
CA LYS A 94 -1.99 -10.43 -3.11
C LYS A 94 -1.68 -9.60 -4.36
N PHE A 95 -0.55 -9.85 -5.00
CA PHE A 95 -0.17 -9.18 -6.25
C PHE A 95 -1.20 -9.39 -7.37
N VAL A 96 -1.62 -10.64 -7.61
CA VAL A 96 -2.65 -10.94 -8.64
C VAL A 96 -4.01 -10.36 -8.24
N SER A 97 -4.35 -10.36 -6.95
CA SER A 97 -5.59 -9.79 -6.43
C SER A 97 -5.65 -8.27 -6.61
N ASP A 98 -4.54 -7.56 -6.43
CA ASP A 98 -4.45 -6.12 -6.67
C ASP A 98 -4.70 -5.82 -8.15
N ILE A 99 -4.01 -6.51 -9.07
CA ILE A 99 -4.21 -6.36 -10.53
C ILE A 99 -5.65 -6.68 -10.94
N ALA A 100 -6.23 -7.76 -10.41
CA ALA A 100 -7.60 -8.16 -10.72
C ALA A 100 -8.62 -7.13 -10.23
N SER A 101 -8.35 -6.50 -9.09
CA SER A 101 -9.19 -5.43 -8.53
C SER A 101 -9.15 -4.18 -9.42
N ASP A 102 -7.98 -3.79 -9.91
CA ASP A 102 -7.83 -2.64 -10.81
C ASP A 102 -8.47 -2.91 -12.17
N ALA A 103 -8.21 -4.08 -12.76
CA ALA A 103 -8.85 -4.50 -14.01
C ALA A 103 -10.38 -4.56 -13.89
N TYR A 104 -10.91 -5.01 -12.75
CA TYR A 104 -12.34 -4.99 -12.48
C TYR A 104 -12.92 -3.56 -12.47
N GLN A 105 -12.19 -2.58 -11.95
CA GLN A 105 -12.62 -1.18 -11.98
C GLN A 105 -12.70 -0.66 -13.42
N HIS A 106 -11.70 -0.93 -14.27
CA HIS A 106 -11.75 -0.59 -15.69
C HIS A 106 -12.94 -1.26 -16.40
N ALA A 107 -13.15 -2.56 -16.18
CA ALA A 107 -14.25 -3.32 -16.77
C ALA A 107 -15.62 -2.76 -16.34
N ARG A 108 -15.76 -2.41 -15.07
CA ARG A 108 -16.99 -1.83 -14.51
C ARG A 108 -17.27 -0.43 -15.06
N ILE A 109 -16.26 0.43 -15.16
CA ILE A 109 -16.41 1.77 -15.73
C ILE A 109 -16.84 1.68 -17.20
N ARG A 110 -16.21 0.80 -17.99
CA ARG A 110 -16.56 0.61 -19.40
C ARG A 110 -18.00 0.10 -19.59
N THR A 111 -18.38 -0.94 -18.85
CA THR A 111 -19.74 -1.53 -18.93
C THR A 111 -20.82 -0.52 -18.51
N ASN A 112 -20.57 0.26 -17.46
CA ASN A 112 -21.49 1.31 -17.00
C ASN A 112 -21.53 2.51 -17.97
N ALA A 113 -20.41 2.91 -18.55
CA ALA A 113 -20.33 4.01 -19.52
C ALA A 113 -21.02 3.67 -20.85
N ALA A 114 -20.93 2.41 -21.31
CA ALA A 114 -21.65 1.93 -22.48
C ALA A 114 -23.18 1.89 -22.26
N GLY A 115 -23.64 1.73 -21.02
CA GLY A 115 -25.06 1.69 -20.65
C GLY A 115 -25.78 3.05 -20.68
N GLY A 116 -25.07 4.17 -20.63
CA GLY A 116 -25.66 5.52 -20.54
C GLY A 116 -25.97 6.19 -21.89
N ARG A 117 -25.31 5.81 -22.98
CA ARG A 117 -25.42 6.50 -24.28
C ARG A 117 -26.42 5.90 -25.28
N VAL A 118 -26.88 4.66 -25.06
CA VAL A 118 -27.75 3.94 -26.02
C VAL A 118 -29.25 4.22 -25.81
N ARG A 119 -29.63 5.00 -24.80
CA ARG A 119 -31.03 5.08 -24.32
C ARG A 119 -31.74 6.42 -24.52
N VAL A 120 -31.33 7.26 -25.46
CA VAL A 120 -32.18 8.39 -25.89
C VAL A 120 -32.96 8.08 -27.17
N ASN A 121 -32.56 7.08 -27.98
CA ASN A 121 -33.13 6.92 -29.33
C ASN A 121 -33.48 5.49 -29.79
N GLN A 122 -33.71 4.53 -28.90
CA GLN A 122 -34.17 3.19 -29.31
C GLN A 122 -35.32 2.65 -28.45
N PRO A 123 -36.53 2.46 -29.01
CA PRO A 123 -37.73 2.03 -28.29
C PRO A 123 -37.82 0.51 -28.07
N PHE A 124 -36.77 -0.27 -28.38
CA PHE A 124 -36.86 -1.74 -28.44
C PHE A 124 -35.86 -2.50 -27.54
N SER A 125 -35.64 -2.03 -26.32
CA SER A 125 -34.88 -2.81 -25.33
C SER A 125 -35.82 -3.60 -24.44
N GLY A 126 -36.15 -4.83 -24.87
CA GLY A 126 -36.97 -5.76 -24.12
C GLY A 126 -36.37 -6.17 -22.76
N PRO A 127 -37.17 -6.80 -21.89
CA PRO A 127 -36.85 -7.08 -20.48
C PRO A 127 -35.58 -7.93 -20.23
N GLY A 128 -35.00 -8.56 -21.25
CA GLY A 128 -33.73 -9.30 -21.15
C GLY A 128 -32.47 -8.42 -21.09
N SER A 129 -32.51 -7.19 -21.61
CA SER A 129 -31.33 -6.31 -21.71
C SER A 129 -30.88 -5.72 -20.36
N ALA A 130 -31.70 -5.82 -19.31
CA ALA A 130 -31.33 -5.37 -17.97
C ALA A 130 -30.38 -6.34 -17.24
N LYS A 131 -30.50 -7.65 -17.52
CA LYS A 131 -29.73 -8.71 -16.83
C LYS A 131 -28.29 -8.83 -17.33
N ASP A 132 -28.04 -8.51 -18.60
CA ASP A 132 -26.68 -8.51 -19.17
C ASP A 132 -25.85 -7.31 -18.70
N LYS A 133 -26.49 -6.20 -18.30
CA LYS A 133 -25.80 -4.99 -17.82
C LYS A 133 -25.11 -5.19 -16.48
N THR A 134 -25.50 -6.19 -15.69
CA THR A 134 -24.86 -6.49 -14.40
C THR A 134 -23.70 -7.46 -14.52
N ARG A 135 -23.45 -8.05 -15.70
CA ARG A 135 -22.40 -9.04 -15.89
C ARG A 135 -21.13 -8.37 -16.42
N THR A 136 -20.25 -7.97 -15.50
CA THR A 136 -18.92 -7.48 -15.86
C THR A 136 -18.07 -8.62 -16.41
N THR A 137 -17.47 -8.42 -17.59
CA THR A 137 -16.53 -9.36 -18.22
C THR A 137 -15.14 -8.75 -18.28
N LEU A 138 -14.12 -9.50 -17.84
CA LEU A 138 -12.72 -9.09 -17.99
C LEU A 138 -12.30 -9.23 -19.46
N THR A 139 -11.89 -8.13 -20.09
CA THR A 139 -11.35 -8.15 -21.46
C THR A 139 -9.89 -7.68 -21.52
N MET A 140 -9.26 -7.87 -22.67
CA MET A 140 -7.87 -7.46 -22.88
C MET A 140 -7.67 -5.96 -22.67
N ASP A 141 -8.63 -5.11 -23.04
CA ASP A 141 -8.50 -3.66 -22.85
C ASP A 141 -8.41 -3.28 -21.37
N ASP A 142 -9.22 -3.91 -20.51
CA ASP A 142 -9.20 -3.63 -19.07
C ASP A 142 -7.88 -4.06 -18.44
N LEU A 143 -7.44 -5.26 -18.81
CA LEU A 143 -6.21 -5.84 -18.28
C LEU A 143 -4.99 -5.06 -18.77
N SER A 144 -4.95 -4.68 -20.05
CA SER A 144 -3.86 -3.87 -20.61
C SER A 144 -3.80 -2.48 -19.98
N SER A 145 -4.95 -1.85 -19.68
CA SER A 145 -4.98 -0.58 -18.93
C SER A 145 -4.45 -0.75 -17.51
N ALA A 146 -4.92 -1.77 -16.76
CA ALA A 146 -4.45 -2.03 -15.40
C ALA A 146 -2.93 -2.29 -15.37
N LEU A 147 -2.45 -3.18 -16.24
CA LEU A 147 -1.03 -3.55 -16.32
C LEU A 147 -0.12 -2.38 -16.72
N ALA A 148 -0.61 -1.42 -17.51
CA ALA A 148 0.15 -0.24 -17.89
C ALA A 148 0.50 0.64 -16.67
N GLU A 149 -0.35 0.67 -15.64
CA GLU A 149 -0.08 1.39 -14.38
C GLU A 149 1.06 0.74 -13.59
N TYR A 150 1.24 -0.57 -13.72
CA TYR A 150 2.36 -1.33 -13.17
C TYR A 150 3.61 -1.32 -14.09
N GLY A 151 3.58 -0.59 -15.21
CA GLY A 151 4.69 -0.50 -16.17
C GLY A 151 4.81 -1.70 -17.13
N ILE A 152 3.79 -2.56 -17.20
CA ILE A 152 3.77 -3.76 -18.05
C ILE A 152 2.99 -3.44 -19.34
N ASN A 153 3.67 -3.56 -20.49
CA ASN A 153 3.06 -3.26 -21.80
C ASN A 153 2.50 -4.51 -22.47
N CYS A 154 1.17 -4.70 -22.41
CA CYS A 154 0.47 -5.80 -23.08
C CYS A 154 -0.24 -5.30 -24.34
N ARG A 155 0.43 -5.37 -25.50
CA ARG A 155 -0.17 -5.05 -26.81
C ARG A 155 -0.56 -6.32 -27.53
N LYS A 156 -1.85 -6.65 -27.51
CA LYS A 156 -2.41 -7.69 -28.38
C LYS A 156 -3.00 -7.01 -29.63
N PRO A 157 -2.49 -7.28 -30.84
CA PRO A 157 -3.13 -6.81 -32.06
C PRO A 157 -4.49 -7.50 -32.23
N GLU A 158 -5.49 -6.76 -32.71
CA GLU A 158 -6.83 -7.32 -32.93
C GLU A 158 -6.87 -8.34 -34.07
N TYR A 159 -5.97 -8.20 -35.05
CA TYR A 159 -5.80 -9.10 -36.17
C TYR A 159 -4.33 -9.15 -36.59
N TYR A 160 -3.92 -10.28 -37.17
CA TYR A 160 -2.65 -10.42 -37.88
C TYR A 160 -2.91 -10.11 -39.37
N MET A 161 -2.15 -9.19 -39.96
CA MET A 161 -2.07 -8.99 -41.42
C MET A 161 -0.85 -9.70 -41.97
#